data_AF-A0A6G1RK83-F1
#
_entry.id   AF-A0A6G1RK83-F1
#
_cell.length_a   1.000
_cell.length_b   1.000
_cell.length_c   1.000
_cell.angle_alpha   90.00
_cell.angle_beta   90.00
_cell.angle_gamma   90.00
#
_symmetry.space_group_name_H-M   'P 1'
#
loop_
_entity.id
_entity.type
_entity.pdbx_description
1 polymer ?
#
loop_
_entity_poly.entity_id
_entity_poly.type
_entity_poly.pdbx_seq_one_letter_code
_entity_poly.pdbx_strand_id
1 'polypeptide(L)'
;IWQHIEIGYVQGMCDLLAPLLVILDDEALAFSCFTELMKRMNQNFPHGGAMDTHFANMRSLIQILDSELFELMHQNGDYTHFYFCYRWFLLDFKRELVYDD
;
A
#
# COMPACT_ATOMS: atom_id res chain seq x y z
N ILE A 1 -15.13 10.30 -6.00
CA ILE A 1 -15.00 11.68 -5.45
C ILE A 1 -16.32 12.11 -4.81
N TRP A 2 -17.43 12.21 -5.56
CA TRP A 2 -18.71 12.70 -5.03
C TRP A 2 -19.31 11.88 -3.87
N GLN A 3 -19.02 10.58 -3.78
CA GLN A 3 -19.48 9.72 -2.68
C GLN A 3 -18.61 9.79 -1.41
N HIS A 4 -17.37 10.30 -1.52
CA HIS A 4 -16.40 10.37 -0.42
C HIS A 4 -15.66 11.71 -0.49
N ILE A 5 -16.39 12.82 -0.36
CA ILE A 5 -15.85 14.19 -0.55
C ILE A 5 -14.81 14.51 0.52
N GLU A 6 -15.02 14.01 1.73
CA GLU A 6 -14.14 14.15 2.88
C GLU A 6 -12.74 13.53 2.67
N ILE A 7 -12.65 12.47 1.86
CA ILE A 7 -11.36 11.84 1.48
C ILE A 7 -10.86 12.41 0.14
N GLY A 8 -11.78 12.65 -0.80
CA GLY A 8 -11.47 13.11 -2.15
C GLY A 8 -10.70 12.08 -2.96
N TYR A 9 -9.80 12.56 -3.81
CA TYR A 9 -8.82 11.74 -4.50
C TYR A 9 -7.45 11.95 -3.86
N VAL A 10 -6.74 10.85 -3.59
CA VAL A 10 -5.36 10.87 -3.14
C VAL A 10 -4.50 10.16 -4.18
N GLN A 11 -3.32 10.73 -4.46
CA GLN A 11 -2.36 10.13 -5.39
C GLN A 11 -2.06 8.69 -4.98
N GLY A 12 -2.14 7.76 -5.94
CA GLY A 12 -2.02 6.31 -5.72
C GLY A 12 -3.36 5.56 -5.78
N MET A 13 -4.50 6.23 -5.58
CA MET A 13 -5.81 5.58 -5.74
C MET A 13 -6.05 5.07 -7.17
N CYS A 14 -5.53 5.78 -8.18
CA CYS A 14 -5.64 5.34 -9.58
C CYS A 14 -4.82 4.08 -9.86
N ASP A 15 -3.71 3.87 -9.17
CA ASP A 15 -2.91 2.63 -9.30
C ASP A 15 -3.68 1.42 -8.78
N LEU A 16 -4.47 1.60 -7.72
CA LEU A 16 -5.35 0.55 -7.18
C LEU A 16 -6.58 0.29 -8.08
N LEU A 17 -7.10 1.32 -8.74
CA LEU A 17 -8.25 1.18 -9.65
C LEU A 17 -7.87 0.55 -11.00
N ALA A 18 -6.67 0.84 -11.53
CA ALA A 18 -6.28 0.41 -12.87
C ALA A 18 -6.41 -1.10 -13.13
N PRO A 19 -5.95 -2.01 -12.24
CA PRO A 19 -6.16 -3.45 -12.42
C PRO A 19 -7.64 -3.86 -12.50
N LEU A 20 -8.49 -3.22 -11.69
CA LEU A 20 -9.93 -3.54 -11.68
C LEU A 20 -10.57 -3.18 -13.02
N LEU A 21 -10.20 -2.03 -13.60
CA LEU A 21 -10.67 -1.62 -14.92
C LEU A 21 -10.20 -2.58 -16.02
N VAL A 22 -8.94 -3.02 -15.96
CA VAL A 22 -8.38 -3.96 -16.94
C VAL A 22 -9.05 -5.33 -16.88
N ILE A 23 -9.35 -5.83 -15.68
CA ILE A 23 -9.87 -7.19 -15.49
C ILE A 23 -11.39 -7.27 -15.69
N LEU A 24 -12.14 -6.27 -15.22
CA LEU A 24 -13.60 -6.35 -15.15
C LEU A 24 -14.30 -5.86 -16.42
N ASP A 25 -13.67 -4.97 -17.20
CA ASP A 25 -14.21 -4.36 -18.44
C ASP A 25 -15.66 -3.81 -18.31
N ASP A 26 -16.07 -3.48 -17.08
CA ASP A 26 -17.36 -2.92 -16.73
C ASP A 26 -17.15 -1.85 -15.65
N GLU A 27 -17.53 -0.62 -15.96
CA GLU A 27 -17.29 0.54 -15.09
C GLU A 27 -18.05 0.43 -13.76
N ALA A 28 -19.28 -0.10 -13.76
CA ALA A 28 -20.09 -0.21 -12.55
C ALA A 28 -19.55 -1.29 -11.60
N LEU A 29 -19.11 -2.41 -12.16
CA LEU A 29 -18.44 -3.47 -11.40
C LEU A 29 -17.08 -3.00 -10.88
N ALA A 30 -16.25 -2.38 -11.71
CA ALA A 30 -14.96 -1.84 -11.30
C ALA A 30 -15.12 -0.79 -10.20
N PHE A 31 -16.11 0.10 -10.30
CA PHE A 31 -16.44 1.06 -9.27
C PHE A 31 -16.86 0.41 -7.94
N SER A 32 -17.72 -0.62 -8.02
CA SER A 32 -18.21 -1.34 -6.85
C SER A 32 -17.07 -2.08 -6.13
N CYS A 33 -16.22 -2.80 -6.88
CA CYS A 33 -15.04 -3.47 -6.36
C CYS A 33 -14.02 -2.48 -5.78
N PHE A 34 -13.80 -1.35 -6.46
CA PHE A 34 -12.90 -0.32 -5.97
C PHE A 34 -13.38 0.28 -4.65
N THR A 35 -14.69 0.52 -4.51
CA THR A 35 -15.28 1.03 -3.26
C THR A 35 -15.03 0.06 -2.10
N GLU A 36 -15.22 -1.25 -2.32
CA GLU A 36 -14.91 -2.26 -1.30
C GLU A 36 -13.42 -2.35 -0.99
N LEU A 37 -12.54 -2.29 -2.00
CA LEU A 37 -11.10 -2.26 -1.81
C LEU A 37 -10.66 -1.08 -0.95
N MET A 38 -11.23 0.11 -1.20
CA MET A 38 -10.88 1.33 -0.47
C MET A 38 -11.31 1.30 1.00
N LYS A 39 -12.31 0.49 1.41
CA LYS A 39 -12.61 0.31 2.84
C LYS A 39 -11.40 -0.20 3.63
N ARG A 40 -10.56 -1.04 3.01
CA ARG A 40 -9.31 -1.53 3.59
C ARG A 40 -8.16 -0.56 3.33
N MET A 41 -7.97 -0.16 2.07
CA MET A 41 -6.79 0.61 1.65
C MET A 41 -6.78 2.06 2.16
N ASN A 42 -7.95 2.65 2.47
CA ASN A 42 -8.05 4.03 2.98
C ASN A 42 -7.19 4.27 4.22
N GLN A 43 -7.00 3.26 5.07
CA GLN A 43 -6.19 3.38 6.28
C GLN A 43 -4.68 3.55 5.98
N ASN A 44 -4.24 3.24 4.75
CA ASN A 44 -2.84 3.37 4.33
C ASN A 44 -2.52 4.75 3.76
N PHE A 45 -3.53 5.53 3.40
CA PHE A 45 -3.36 6.90 2.92
C PHE A 45 -3.10 7.87 4.09
N PRO A 46 -2.63 9.11 3.85
CA PRO A 46 -2.19 10.04 4.90
C PRO A 46 -3.18 10.30 6.05
N HIS A 47 -4.48 10.09 5.83
CA HIS A 47 -5.53 10.28 6.85
C HIS A 47 -5.82 9.01 7.68
N GLY A 48 -5.19 7.88 7.34
CA GLY A 48 -5.62 6.54 7.74
C GLY A 48 -4.84 5.87 8.87
N GLY A 49 -3.68 6.39 9.28
CA GLY A 49 -2.94 5.94 10.47
C GLY A 49 -2.38 4.51 10.48
N ALA A 50 -2.74 3.62 9.55
CA ALA A 50 -2.29 2.22 9.57
C ALA A 50 -0.83 2.05 9.12
N MET A 51 -0.28 3.01 8.38
CA MET A 51 1.07 2.91 7.82
C MET A 51 2.15 2.74 8.90
N ASP A 52 2.04 3.47 10.03
CA ASP A 52 2.99 3.33 11.13
C ASP A 52 2.97 1.92 11.73
N THR A 53 1.78 1.31 11.80
CA THR A 53 1.63 -0.08 12.25
C THR A 53 2.25 -1.06 11.25
N HIS A 54 2.12 -0.82 9.94
CA HIS A 54 2.77 -1.64 8.91
C HIS A 54 4.30 -1.60 9.03
N PHE A 55 4.89 -0.43 9.27
CA PHE A 55 6.34 -0.32 9.50
C PHE A 55 6.80 -1.00 10.78
N ALA A 56 6.06 -0.82 11.89
CA ALA A 56 6.37 -1.50 13.14
C ALA A 56 6.33 -3.03 13.00
N ASN A 57 5.34 -3.55 12.28
CA ASN A 57 5.21 -4.97 11.99
C ASN A 57 6.36 -5.47 11.09
N MET A 58 6.70 -4.74 10.02
CA MET A 58 7.80 -5.09 9.12
C MET A 58 9.14 -5.15 9.88
N ARG A 59 9.40 -4.15 10.73
CA ARG A 59 10.56 -4.13 11.60
C ARG A 59 10.63 -5.37 12.50
N SER A 60 9.52 -5.68 13.18
CA SER A 60 9.44 -6.84 14.08
C SER A 60 9.65 -8.17 13.34
N LEU A 61 9.10 -8.30 12.13
CA LEU A 61 9.27 -9.50 11.30
C LEU A 61 10.72 -9.69 10.88
N ILE A 62 11.38 -8.65 10.36
CA ILE A 62 12.78 -8.76 9.91
C ILE A 62 13.72 -9.06 11.08
N GLN A 63 13.49 -8.45 12.26
CA GLN A 63 14.28 -8.75 13.46
C GLN A 63 14.25 -10.24 13.85
N ILE A 64 13.12 -10.92 13.62
CA ILE A 64 12.96 -12.34 13.97
C ILE A 64 13.44 -13.26 12.84
N LEU A 65 13.15 -12.90 11.60
CA LEU A 65 13.43 -13.74 10.43
C LEU A 65 14.91 -13.68 10.01
N ASP A 66 15.52 -12.49 10.10
CA ASP A 66 16.89 -12.25 9.66
C ASP A 66 17.53 -11.10 10.47
N SER A 67 18.05 -11.44 11.65
CA SER A 67 18.69 -10.47 12.54
C SER A 67 19.99 -9.89 11.97
N GLU A 68 20.71 -10.64 11.13
CA GLU A 68 21.93 -10.16 10.48
C GLU A 68 21.61 -9.03 9.50
N LEU A 69 20.57 -9.23 8.67
CA LEU A 69 20.06 -8.19 7.78
C LEU A 69 19.55 -6.97 8.56
N PHE A 70 18.86 -7.17 9.69
CA PHE A 70 18.40 -6.08 10.54
C PHE A 70 19.56 -5.23 11.08
N GLU A 71 20.61 -5.87 11.60
CA GLU A 71 21.80 -5.18 12.10
C GLU A 71 22.55 -4.45 10.97
N LEU A 72 22.62 -5.05 9.78
CA LEU A 72 23.21 -4.41 8.61
C LEU A 72 22.45 -3.11 8.23
N MET A 73 21.12 -3.13 8.26
CA MET A 73 20.29 -1.94 8.04
C MET A 73 20.50 -0.87 9.10
N HIS A 74 20.71 -1.27 10.35
CA HIS A 74 20.98 -0.35 11.45
C HIS A 74 22.35 0.34 11.29
N GLN A 75 23.38 -0.43 10.94
CA GLN A 75 24.75 0.06 10.81
C GLN A 75 24.97 0.98 9.59
N ASN A 76 24.19 0.80 8.51
CA ASN A 76 24.46 1.45 7.22
C ASN A 76 23.51 2.60 6.85
N GLY A 77 22.84 3.24 7.81
CA GLY A 77 22.03 4.44 7.54
C GLY A 77 20.69 4.50 8.25
N ASP A 78 20.51 3.74 9.35
CA ASP A 78 19.27 3.64 10.11
C ASP A 78 18.02 3.39 9.23
N TYR A 79 18.12 2.41 8.33
CA TYR A 79 17.00 1.97 7.50
C TYR A 79 15.96 1.15 8.28
N THR A 80 16.08 1.08 9.61
CA THR A 80 15.23 0.29 10.51
C THR A 80 13.80 0.81 10.63
N HIS A 81 13.54 2.00 10.07
CA HIS A 81 12.21 2.59 9.92
C HIS A 81 11.42 2.07 8.70
N PHE A 82 12.06 1.35 7.76
CA PHE A 82 11.42 0.73 6.60
C PHE A 82 10.63 1.69 5.67
N TYR A 83 10.95 2.98 5.66
CA TYR A 83 10.27 3.95 4.78
C TYR A 83 10.39 3.62 3.29
N PHE A 84 11.41 2.85 2.89
CA PHE A 84 11.54 2.34 1.52
C PHE A 84 10.38 1.40 1.12
N CYS A 85 9.72 0.76 2.09
CA CYS A 85 8.52 -0.07 1.88
C CYS A 85 7.22 0.74 1.79
N TYR A 86 7.23 2.07 1.97
CA TYR A 86 6.00 2.88 2.01
C TYR A 86 5.10 2.64 0.79
N ARG A 87 5.71 2.64 -0.41
CA ARG A 87 4.98 2.44 -1.68
C ARG A 87 4.38 1.04 -1.79
N TRP A 88 5.01 0.04 -1.19
CA TRP A 88 4.54 -1.35 -1.21
C TRP A 88 3.21 -1.46 -0.47
N PHE A 89 3.14 -0.93 0.76
CA PHE A 89 1.92 -0.95 1.56
C PHE A 89 0.83 0.01 1.03
N LEU A 90 1.24 1.17 0.51
CA LEU A 90 0.29 2.14 -0.04
C LEU A 90 -0.45 1.58 -1.26
N LEU A 91 0.25 0.85 -2.12
CA LEU A 91 -0.25 0.43 -3.43
C LEU A 91 -0.46 -1.09 -3.54
N ASP A 92 -0.45 -1.81 -2.43
CA ASP A 92 -0.55 -3.28 -2.39
C ASP A 92 0.39 -3.94 -3.42
N PHE A 93 1.66 -3.51 -3.41
CA PHE A 93 2.72 -3.94 -4.34
C PHE A 93 2.49 -3.69 -5.83
N LYS A 94 1.45 -2.94 -6.24
CA LYS A 94 1.11 -2.72 -7.66
C LYS A 94 2.25 -2.20 -8.54
N ARG A 95 3.18 -1.44 -7.95
CA ARG A 95 4.34 -0.86 -8.64
C ARG A 95 5.57 -1.78 -8.69
N GLU A 96 5.54 -2.87 -7.94
CA GLU A 96 6.64 -3.83 -7.86
C GLU A 96 6.37 -5.09 -8.70
N LEU A 97 5.10 -5.29 -9.09
CA LEU A 97 4.64 -6.41 -9.91
C LEU A 97 4.12 -5.92 -11.27
N VAL A 98 4.52 -6.61 -12.32
CA VAL A 98 4.01 -6.38 -13.69
C VAL A 98 2.66 -7.07 -13.89
N TYR A 99 1.90 -6.64 -14.89
CA TYR A 99 0.78 -7.43 -15.36
C TYR A 99 1.33 -8.67 -16.07
N ASP A 100 0.69 -9.82 -15.86
CA ASP A 100 0.89 -10.96 -16.75
C ASP A 100 0.36 -10.57 -18.15
N ASP A 101 1.10 -10.94 -19.19
CA ASP A 101 0.72 -10.70 -20.60
C ASP A 101 -0.57 -11.46 -20.99
#